data_AF-A0AAW1UQX5-F1
#
_entry.id   AF-A0AAW1UQX5-F1
#
_cell.length_a   1.000
_cell.length_b   1.000
_cell.length_c   1.000
_cell.angle_alpha   90.00
_cell.angle_beta   90.00
_cell.angle_gamma   90.00
#
_symmetry.space_group_name_H-M   'P 1'
#
loop_
_entity.id
_entity.type
_entity.pdbx_description
1 polymer ?
#
loop_
_entity_poly.entity_id
_entity_poly.type
_entity_poly.pdbx_seq_one_letter_code
_entity_poly.pdbx_strand_id
1 'polypeptide(L)'
;MIKKRSTKKGKHLVKVHVKVREGEKPIPKFEQKIGESNNAFLYRVNQICESVQREAAFEKKYGVDVKRDSVTGKVQGIMKRQKDPLELIVQSVKKEKKKKKLQKKKKKDSNTEEMIKLSKSQKRQMKLKEKKKRKETNNEKEFDSFSDTIKFGEITHAPPNLVTPRMIAKNNEKPRPGQKQLLLKSIINKTGSETNVEKPVGKSDIFRKGVNHKVIDKKGKRKDLPNALRRQLDKQQKEIIDVYKSIKAQKRIKS
;
A
#
# COMPACT_ATOMS: atom_id res chain seq x y z
N MET A 1 54.80 9.64 48.20
CA MET A 1 53.36 9.32 48.10
C MET A 1 53.03 8.86 46.68
N ILE A 2 52.75 7.57 46.45
CA ILE A 2 52.17 7.07 45.18
C ILE A 2 51.12 6.01 45.55
N LYS A 3 49.83 6.32 45.31
CA LYS A 3 48.69 5.45 45.65
C LYS A 3 48.55 4.33 44.61
N LYS A 4 48.76 3.07 45.03
CA LYS A 4 48.46 1.87 44.25
C LYS A 4 46.93 1.74 44.07
N ARG A 5 46.44 1.73 42.83
CA ARG A 5 45.05 1.42 42.50
C ARG A 5 44.89 -0.10 42.40
N SER A 6 44.16 -0.69 43.34
CA SER A 6 43.77 -2.10 43.36
C SER A 6 42.69 -2.39 42.32
N THR A 7 42.96 -3.28 41.36
CA THR A 7 41.97 -3.81 40.41
C THR A 7 41.06 -4.82 41.11
N LYS A 8 39.82 -4.42 41.41
CA LYS A 8 38.83 -5.24 42.12
C LYS A 8 38.12 -6.18 41.14
N LYS A 9 38.49 -7.47 41.26
CA LYS A 9 37.69 -8.71 41.20
C LYS A 9 36.73 -8.96 40.03
N GLY A 10 36.88 -10.15 39.46
CA GLY A 10 36.14 -10.69 38.33
C GLY A 10 34.63 -10.73 38.53
N LYS A 11 33.92 -10.41 37.44
CA LYS A 11 32.48 -10.57 37.34
C LYS A 11 32.17 -12.06 37.25
N HIS A 12 31.52 -12.61 38.27
CA HIS A 12 30.90 -13.93 38.17
C HIS A 12 29.86 -13.90 37.04
N LEU A 13 30.12 -14.65 35.97
CA LEU A 13 29.12 -14.98 34.94
C LEU A 13 28.03 -15.82 35.62
N VAL A 14 26.93 -15.17 35.97
CA VAL A 14 25.72 -15.86 36.44
C VAL A 14 25.18 -16.68 35.28
N LYS A 15 25.37 -18.01 35.32
CA LYS A 15 24.77 -18.94 34.36
C LYS A 15 23.26 -18.97 34.56
N VAL A 16 22.54 -18.08 33.87
CA VAL A 16 21.08 -18.12 33.78
C VAL A 16 20.68 -19.38 33.04
N HIS A 17 20.32 -20.43 33.79
CA HIS A 17 19.71 -21.62 33.22
C HIS A 17 18.27 -21.27 32.85
N VAL A 18 18.04 -20.96 31.57
CA VAL A 18 16.69 -20.84 31.02
C VAL A 18 16.09 -22.24 30.98
N LYS A 19 15.22 -22.56 31.94
CA LYS A 19 14.41 -23.78 31.89
C LYS A 19 13.49 -23.67 30.67
N VAL A 20 13.70 -24.57 29.69
CA VAL A 20 12.83 -24.74 28.52
C VAL A 20 11.45 -25.10 29.04
N ARG A 21 10.41 -24.34 28.64
CA ARG A 21 9.04 -24.66 29.07
C ARG A 21 8.57 -25.94 28.38
N GLU A 22 7.75 -26.73 29.05
CA GLU A 22 7.19 -27.96 28.45
C GLU A 22 6.47 -27.62 27.14
N GLY A 23 6.92 -28.23 26.04
CA GLY A 23 6.43 -27.97 24.68
C GLY A 23 7.29 -27.03 23.83
N GLU A 24 8.30 -26.36 24.41
CA GLU A 24 9.27 -25.58 23.64
C GLU A 24 10.39 -26.46 23.08
N LYS A 25 10.84 -26.15 21.87
CA LYS A 25 11.96 -26.86 21.24
C LYS A 25 13.27 -26.58 22.00
N PRO A 26 14.20 -27.55 22.06
CA PRO A 26 15.48 -27.34 22.70
C PRO A 26 16.24 -26.20 22.01
N ILE A 27 16.68 -25.22 22.79
CA ILE A 27 17.48 -24.09 22.29
C ILE A 27 18.90 -24.60 22.04
N PRO A 28 19.46 -24.45 20.82
CA PRO A 28 20.82 -24.88 20.53
C PRO A 28 21.81 -24.06 21.35
N LYS A 29 22.74 -24.76 22.03
CA LYS A 29 23.84 -24.13 22.77
C LYS A 29 25.00 -23.85 21.81
N PHE A 30 25.44 -22.60 21.76
CA PHE A 30 26.54 -22.18 20.90
C PHE A 30 27.81 -22.01 21.72
N GLU A 31 28.63 -23.06 21.72
CA GLU A 31 29.97 -23.05 22.31
C GLU A 31 30.97 -23.46 21.23
N GLN A 32 32.11 -22.76 21.18
CA GLN A 32 33.21 -23.07 20.26
C GLN A 32 33.89 -24.36 20.72
N LYS A 33 34.09 -25.30 19.80
CA LYS A 33 34.74 -26.57 20.12
C LYS A 33 36.25 -26.36 20.31
N ILE A 34 36.87 -27.22 21.12
CA ILE A 34 38.32 -27.23 21.29
C ILE A 34 38.97 -27.51 19.93
N GLY A 35 39.86 -26.61 19.48
CA GLY A 35 40.52 -26.68 18.17
C GLY A 35 39.73 -26.12 16.98
N GLU A 36 38.51 -25.60 17.18
CA GLU A 36 37.73 -24.95 16.12
C GLU A 36 38.22 -23.52 15.90
N SER A 37 38.44 -23.12 14.64
CA SER A 37 38.76 -21.72 14.32
C SER A 37 37.54 -20.82 14.48
N ASN A 38 37.74 -19.53 14.76
CA ASN A 38 36.64 -18.58 14.94
C ASN A 38 35.70 -18.54 13.72
N ASN A 39 36.26 -18.61 12.52
CA ASN A 39 35.48 -18.63 11.28
C ASN A 39 34.65 -19.91 11.13
N ALA A 40 35.23 -21.07 11.47
CA ALA A 40 34.52 -22.34 11.43
C ALA A 40 33.35 -22.35 12.44
N PHE A 41 33.57 -21.79 13.64
CA PHE A 41 32.52 -21.62 14.64
C PHE A 41 31.37 -20.74 14.13
N LEU A 42 31.68 -19.55 13.60
CA LEU A 42 30.65 -18.65 13.07
C LEU A 42 29.87 -19.27 11.91
N TYR A 43 30.56 -19.99 11.02
CA TYR A 43 29.92 -20.71 9.92
C TYR A 43 28.95 -21.78 10.44
N ARG A 44 29.37 -22.57 11.45
CA ARG A 44 28.51 -23.57 12.09
C ARG A 44 27.30 -22.94 12.77
N VAL A 45 27.47 -21.82 13.46
CA VAL A 45 26.37 -21.06 14.09
C VAL A 45 25.37 -20.62 13.02
N ASN A 46 25.84 -20.04 11.91
CA ASN A 46 24.97 -19.61 10.82
C ASN A 46 24.17 -20.77 10.21
N GLN A 47 24.82 -21.91 9.96
CA GLN A 47 24.16 -23.11 9.45
C GLN A 47 23.04 -23.61 10.39
N ILE A 48 23.29 -23.60 11.70
CA ILE A 48 22.27 -23.97 12.70
C ILE A 48 21.12 -22.97 12.66
N CYS A 49 21.40 -21.67 12.65
CA CYS A 49 20.36 -20.63 12.55
C CYS A 49 19.51 -20.78 11.28
N GLU A 50 20.12 -21.01 10.12
CA GLU A 50 19.41 -21.23 8.86
C GLU A 50 18.56 -22.50 8.90
N SER A 51 19.04 -23.58 9.53
CA SER A 51 18.24 -24.80 9.68
C SER A 51 17.00 -24.57 10.56
N VAL A 52 17.15 -23.85 11.68
CA VAL A 52 16.02 -23.45 12.56
C VAL A 52 15.03 -22.55 11.83
N GLN A 53 15.52 -21.59 11.03
CA GLN A 53 14.66 -20.72 10.23
C GLN A 53 13.89 -21.48 9.16
N ARG A 54 14.57 -22.38 8.43
CA ARG A 54 13.93 -23.23 7.40
C ARG A 54 12.86 -24.13 7.98
N GLU A 55 13.14 -24.72 9.14
CA GLU A 55 12.17 -25.54 9.86
C GLU A 55 10.95 -24.72 10.32
N ALA A 56 11.16 -23.56 10.95
CA ALA A 56 10.05 -22.69 11.36
C ALA A 56 9.19 -22.24 10.15
N ALA A 57 9.82 -21.98 9.00
CA ALA A 57 9.12 -21.68 7.76
C ALA A 57 8.30 -22.87 7.25
N PHE A 58 8.86 -24.09 7.32
CA PHE A 58 8.17 -25.33 6.96
C PHE A 58 6.95 -25.56 7.86
N GLU A 59 7.10 -25.47 9.16
CA GLU A 59 6.02 -25.61 10.15
C GLU A 59 4.87 -24.66 9.88
N LYS A 60 5.18 -23.40 9.63
CA LYS A 60 4.19 -22.37 9.32
C LYS A 60 3.48 -22.63 7.99
N LYS A 61 4.22 -23.07 6.97
CA LYS A 61 3.68 -23.33 5.62
C LYS A 61 2.70 -24.49 5.62
N TYR A 62 3.03 -25.56 6.35
CA TYR A 62 2.23 -26.78 6.37
C TYR A 62 1.33 -26.91 7.61
N GLY A 63 1.43 -26.01 8.58
CA GLY A 63 0.66 -26.05 9.82
C GLY A 63 0.99 -27.27 10.67
N VAL A 64 2.27 -27.61 10.76
CA VAL A 64 2.79 -28.79 11.47
C VAL A 64 3.83 -28.38 12.51
N ASP A 65 4.01 -29.21 13.53
CA ASP A 65 5.06 -29.12 14.54
C ASP A 65 6.04 -30.28 14.36
N VAL A 66 7.32 -29.93 14.20
CA VAL A 66 8.43 -30.87 14.12
C VAL A 66 8.91 -31.15 15.54
N LYS A 67 8.69 -32.37 16.01
CA LYS A 67 9.13 -32.80 17.35
C LYS A 67 10.57 -33.28 17.28
N ARG A 68 11.40 -32.76 18.19
CA ARG A 68 12.78 -33.20 18.39
C ARG A 68 12.97 -33.79 19.77
N ASP A 69 13.85 -34.78 19.87
CA ASP A 69 14.38 -35.25 21.15
C ASP A 69 15.08 -34.10 21.86
N SER A 70 14.77 -33.90 23.13
CA SER A 70 15.45 -32.91 23.98
C SER A 70 16.94 -33.23 24.18
N VAL A 71 17.31 -34.51 24.08
CA VAL A 71 18.67 -34.99 24.35
C VAL A 71 19.52 -35.06 23.08
N THR A 72 19.02 -35.72 22.02
CA THR A 72 19.80 -35.98 20.80
C THR A 72 19.59 -34.94 19.69
N GLY A 73 18.52 -34.14 19.77
CA GLY A 73 18.17 -33.15 18.74
C GLY A 73 17.73 -33.73 17.40
N LYS A 74 17.57 -35.06 17.31
CA LYS A 74 17.04 -35.74 16.12
C LYS A 74 15.53 -35.49 16.01
N VAL A 75 15.02 -35.58 14.78
CA VAL A 75 13.58 -35.39 14.51
C VAL A 75 12.86 -36.72 14.79
N GLN A 76 11.98 -36.74 15.78
CA GLN A 76 11.16 -37.93 16.11
C GLN A 76 9.97 -38.08 15.18
N GLY A 77 9.41 -36.96 14.74
CA GLY A 77 8.22 -36.98 13.89
C GLY A 77 7.61 -35.60 13.66
N ILE A 78 6.60 -35.58 12.81
CA ILE A 78 5.85 -34.39 12.42
C ILE A 78 4.41 -34.56 12.91
N MET A 79 3.92 -33.62 13.72
CA MET A 79 2.54 -33.60 14.20
C MET A 79 1.78 -32.43 13.60
N LYS A 80 0.47 -32.60 13.37
CA LYS A 80 -0.38 -31.48 12.92
C LYS A 80 -0.57 -30.50 14.07
N ARG A 81 -0.32 -29.22 13.82
CA ARG A 81 -0.54 -28.15 14.80
C ARG A 81 -2.04 -27.93 14.96
N GLN A 82 -2.52 -27.90 16.22
CA GLN A 82 -3.89 -27.45 16.48
C GLN A 82 -4.00 -25.96 16.16
N LYS A 83 -5.11 -25.55 15.53
CA LYS A 83 -5.29 -24.15 15.15
C LYS A 83 -5.54 -23.31 16.40
N ASP A 84 -4.81 -22.21 16.54
CA ASP A 84 -5.04 -21.28 17.64
C ASP A 84 -6.47 -20.73 17.61
N PRO A 85 -7.16 -20.63 18.76
CA PRO A 85 -8.53 -20.13 18.82
C PRO A 85 -8.62 -18.69 18.28
N LEU A 86 -7.60 -17.88 18.51
CA LEU A 86 -7.49 -16.53 17.95
C LEU A 86 -7.40 -16.53 16.42
N GLU A 87 -6.65 -17.46 15.84
CA GLU A 87 -6.52 -17.55 14.39
C GLU A 87 -7.85 -17.97 13.74
N LEU A 88 -8.58 -18.89 14.36
CA LEU A 88 -9.94 -19.28 13.94
C LEU A 88 -10.90 -18.08 13.95
N ILE A 89 -10.87 -17.26 15.01
CA ILE A 89 -11.69 -16.04 15.12
C ILE A 89 -11.30 -15.03 14.02
N VAL A 90 -10.01 -14.82 13.77
CA VAL A 90 -9.56 -13.90 12.71
C VAL A 90 -10.01 -14.41 11.33
N GLN A 91 -9.92 -15.71 11.08
CA GLN A 91 -10.38 -16.31 9.84
C GLN A 91 -11.90 -16.21 9.67
N SER A 92 -12.69 -16.45 10.72
CA SER A 92 -14.15 -16.31 10.67
C SER A 92 -14.56 -14.87 10.38
N VAL A 93 -13.98 -13.89 11.08
CA VAL A 93 -14.22 -12.46 10.85
C VAL A 93 -13.86 -12.05 9.42
N LYS A 94 -12.74 -12.56 8.87
CA LYS A 94 -12.37 -12.32 7.47
C LYS A 94 -13.38 -12.92 6.50
N LYS A 95 -13.84 -14.15 6.73
CA LYS A 95 -14.86 -14.82 5.91
C LYS A 95 -16.19 -14.07 5.96
N GLU A 96 -16.64 -13.64 7.13
CA GLU A 96 -17.85 -12.82 7.28
C GLU A 96 -17.75 -11.49 6.55
N LYS A 97 -16.61 -10.79 6.67
CA LYS A 97 -16.37 -9.54 5.92
C LYS A 97 -16.43 -9.77 4.41
N LYS A 98 -15.87 -10.88 3.91
CA LYS A 98 -15.97 -11.27 2.49
C LYS A 98 -17.42 -11.55 2.08
N LYS A 99 -18.16 -12.34 2.87
CA LYS A 99 -19.58 -12.65 2.62
C LYS A 99 -20.44 -11.37 2.62
N LYS A 100 -20.28 -10.48 3.60
CA LYS A 100 -20.97 -9.18 3.65
C LYS A 100 -20.65 -8.31 2.44
N LYS A 101 -19.41 -8.32 1.94
CA LYS A 101 -19.04 -7.61 0.68
C LYS A 101 -19.73 -8.22 -0.55
N LEU A 102 -19.77 -9.55 -0.67
CA LEU A 102 -20.47 -10.23 -1.76
C LEU A 102 -21.98 -9.96 -1.71
N GLN A 103 -22.60 -10.05 -0.53
CA GLN A 103 -24.02 -9.75 -0.35
C GLN A 103 -24.35 -8.28 -0.65
N LYS A 104 -23.48 -7.34 -0.27
CA LYS A 104 -23.66 -5.92 -0.65
C LYS A 104 -23.52 -5.69 -2.16
N LYS A 105 -22.69 -6.46 -2.87
CA LYS A 105 -22.64 -6.43 -4.35
C LYS A 105 -23.94 -6.99 -4.93
N LYS A 106 -24.36 -8.18 -4.50
CA LYS A 106 -25.61 -8.82 -4.96
C LYS A 106 -26.85 -7.97 -4.68
N LYS A 107 -26.97 -7.36 -3.49
CA LYS A 107 -28.08 -6.45 -3.16
C LYS A 107 -28.02 -5.13 -3.94
N LYS A 108 -26.83 -4.63 -4.29
CA LYS A 108 -26.71 -3.47 -5.18
C LYS A 108 -27.15 -3.82 -6.61
N ASP A 109 -26.95 -5.06 -7.04
CA ASP A 109 -27.37 -5.52 -8.35
C ASP A 109 -28.86 -5.92 -8.38
N SER A 110 -29.45 -6.36 -7.27
CA SER A 110 -30.88 -6.75 -7.20
C SER A 110 -31.84 -5.61 -6.82
N ASN A 111 -31.39 -4.57 -6.11
CA ASN A 111 -32.25 -3.43 -5.73
C ASN A 111 -32.23 -2.30 -6.78
N THR A 112 -31.72 -2.60 -7.99
CA THR A 112 -31.69 -1.67 -9.13
C THR A 112 -32.54 -2.26 -10.26
N GLU A 113 -33.83 -2.47 -10.00
CA GLU A 113 -34.79 -2.95 -11.01
C GLU A 113 -35.07 -1.91 -12.12
N GLU A 114 -34.46 -0.71 -12.10
CA GLU A 114 -34.68 0.31 -13.15
C GLU A 114 -33.41 0.97 -13.72
N MET A 115 -32.25 0.32 -13.63
CA MET A 115 -31.10 0.74 -14.44
C MET A 115 -30.38 -0.48 -14.97
N ILE A 116 -30.93 -1.04 -16.05
CA ILE A 116 -30.20 -1.91 -16.98
C ILE A 116 -28.97 -1.12 -17.42
N LYS A 117 -27.84 -1.34 -16.75
CA LYS A 117 -26.57 -0.72 -17.13
C LYS A 117 -26.18 -1.31 -18.48
N LEU A 118 -26.43 -0.53 -19.53
CA LEU A 118 -26.06 -0.86 -20.90
C LEU A 118 -24.62 -1.39 -20.95
N SER A 119 -24.44 -2.52 -21.63
CA SER A 119 -23.13 -3.11 -21.91
C SER A 119 -22.23 -2.08 -22.63
N LYS A 120 -20.90 -2.25 -22.54
CA LYS A 120 -19.94 -1.42 -23.29
C LYS A 120 -20.27 -1.38 -24.79
N SER A 121 -20.73 -2.50 -25.34
CA SER A 121 -21.14 -2.59 -26.76
C SER A 121 -22.39 -1.76 -27.05
N GLN A 122 -23.43 -1.86 -26.22
CA GLN A 122 -24.66 -1.09 -26.35
C GLN A 122 -24.42 0.42 -26.19
N LYS A 123 -23.57 0.83 -25.24
CA LYS A 123 -23.16 2.24 -25.09
C LYS A 123 -22.45 2.77 -26.33
N ARG A 124 -21.57 1.95 -26.94
CA ARG A 124 -20.88 2.32 -28.18
C ARG A 124 -21.86 2.49 -29.34
N GLN A 125 -22.84 1.59 -29.46
CA GLN A 125 -23.88 1.68 -30.48
C GLN A 125 -24.75 2.93 -30.31
N MET A 126 -25.19 3.23 -29.09
CA MET A 126 -25.97 4.44 -28.78
C MET A 126 -25.19 5.70 -29.13
N LYS A 127 -23.91 5.77 -28.76
CA LYS A 127 -23.03 6.91 -29.10
C LYS A 127 -22.83 7.06 -30.62
N LEU A 128 -22.73 5.96 -31.37
CA LEU A 128 -22.65 6.00 -32.82
C LEU A 128 -23.95 6.50 -33.45
N LYS A 129 -25.11 6.05 -32.95
CA LYS A 129 -26.42 6.52 -33.41
C LYS A 129 -26.61 8.02 -33.14
N GLU A 130 -26.26 8.48 -31.94
CA GLU A 130 -26.30 9.90 -31.57
C GLU A 130 -25.37 10.74 -32.45
N LYS A 131 -24.15 10.26 -32.73
CA LYS A 131 -23.21 10.94 -33.63
C LYS A 131 -23.73 11.04 -35.07
N LYS A 132 -24.45 10.01 -35.56
CA LYS A 132 -25.10 10.05 -36.88
C LYS A 132 -26.23 11.08 -36.91
N LYS A 133 -27.15 11.02 -35.93
CA LYS A 133 -28.23 12.00 -35.79
C LYS A 133 -27.71 13.44 -35.73
N ARG A 134 -26.66 13.70 -34.94
CA ARG A 134 -26.07 15.04 -34.84
C ARG A 134 -25.46 15.53 -36.15
N LYS A 135 -24.93 14.62 -36.98
CA LYS A 135 -24.45 14.98 -38.32
C LYS A 135 -25.59 15.28 -39.27
N GLU A 136 -26.68 14.51 -39.19
CA GLU A 136 -27.89 14.77 -39.97
C GLU A 136 -28.48 16.14 -39.59
N THR A 137 -28.63 16.45 -38.30
CA THR A 137 -29.12 17.76 -37.86
C THR A 137 -28.18 18.92 -38.21
N ASN A 138 -26.86 18.70 -38.20
CA ASN A 138 -25.90 19.74 -38.61
C ASN A 138 -25.82 19.92 -40.12
N ASN A 139 -26.19 18.89 -40.90
CA ASN A 139 -26.23 18.95 -42.36
C ASN A 139 -27.59 19.40 -42.88
N GLU A 140 -28.63 19.40 -42.04
CA GLU A 140 -29.97 19.85 -42.42
C GLU A 140 -30.06 21.39 -42.41
N LYS A 141 -30.08 21.94 -43.63
CA LYS A 141 -30.93 23.05 -44.12
C LYS A 141 -30.76 24.45 -43.52
N GLU A 142 -30.02 24.64 -42.44
CA GLU A 142 -29.88 25.98 -41.85
C GLU A 142 -29.17 26.97 -42.78
N PHE A 143 -28.32 26.51 -43.71
CA PHE A 143 -27.64 27.37 -44.69
C PHE A 143 -28.28 27.36 -46.09
N ASP A 144 -29.13 26.40 -46.43
CA ASP A 144 -29.79 26.35 -47.74
C ASP A 144 -30.73 27.56 -47.92
N SER A 145 -31.33 28.05 -46.83
CA SER A 145 -32.17 29.26 -46.84
C SER A 145 -31.38 30.58 -46.93
N PHE A 146 -30.05 30.56 -46.81
CA PHE A 146 -29.20 31.77 -46.84
C PHE A 146 -28.38 31.88 -48.14
N SER A 147 -28.72 31.13 -49.18
CA SER A 147 -28.07 31.27 -50.49
C SER A 147 -28.76 32.33 -51.35
N ASP A 148 -28.00 33.33 -51.81
CA ASP A 148 -28.43 34.28 -52.83
C ASP A 148 -28.01 33.77 -54.22
N THR A 149 -28.95 33.69 -55.16
CA THR A 149 -28.68 33.36 -56.57
C THR A 149 -28.40 34.63 -57.37
N ILE A 150 -27.14 34.81 -57.75
CA ILE A 150 -26.65 36.02 -58.42
C ILE A 150 -26.53 35.76 -59.93
N LYS A 151 -26.93 36.73 -60.77
CA LYS A 151 -26.85 36.60 -62.23
C LYS A 151 -25.45 36.94 -62.76
N PHE A 152 -25.09 36.37 -63.92
CA PHE A 152 -23.80 36.61 -64.56
C PHE A 152 -23.70 38.09 -65.00
N GLY A 153 -22.69 38.80 -64.49
CA GLY A 153 -22.47 40.24 -64.75
C GLY A 153 -22.79 41.18 -63.57
N GLU A 154 -23.34 40.67 -62.47
CA GLU A 154 -23.58 41.44 -61.25
C GLU A 154 -22.29 41.58 -60.42
N ILE A 155 -21.96 42.81 -60.00
CA ILE A 155 -20.75 43.09 -59.19
C ILE A 155 -21.12 42.98 -57.72
N THR A 156 -20.55 42.01 -57.01
CA THR A 156 -20.79 41.80 -55.58
C THR A 156 -19.84 42.61 -54.72
N HIS A 157 -20.32 43.11 -53.58
CA HIS A 157 -19.47 43.76 -52.59
C HIS A 157 -18.47 42.74 -51.99
N ALA A 158 -17.21 43.16 -51.87
CA ALA A 158 -16.19 42.37 -51.20
C ALA A 158 -16.58 42.13 -49.74
N PRO A 159 -16.33 40.91 -49.19
CA PRO A 159 -16.64 40.64 -47.80
C PRO A 159 -15.84 41.56 -46.87
N PRO A 160 -16.39 41.90 -45.69
CA PRO A 160 -15.69 42.75 -44.73
C PRO A 160 -14.38 42.07 -44.27
N ASN A 161 -13.33 42.88 -44.11
CA ASN A 161 -12.05 42.39 -43.59
C ASN A 161 -12.19 42.04 -42.10
N LEU A 162 -12.00 40.76 -41.77
CA LEU A 162 -12.06 40.28 -40.39
C LEU A 162 -10.83 40.75 -39.60
N VAL A 163 -11.04 41.68 -38.68
CA VAL A 163 -10.01 42.09 -37.71
C VAL A 163 -9.88 41.01 -36.65
N THR A 164 -8.74 40.31 -36.63
CA THR A 164 -8.48 39.31 -35.59
C THR A 164 -8.33 40.01 -34.23
N PRO A 165 -8.98 39.52 -33.16
CA PRO A 165 -8.86 40.14 -31.85
C PRO A 165 -7.40 40.10 -31.35
N ARG A 166 -6.97 41.20 -30.73
CA ARG A 166 -5.62 41.37 -30.17
C ARG A 166 -5.28 40.20 -29.24
N MET A 167 -4.24 39.44 -29.58
CA MET A 167 -3.85 38.27 -28.79
C MET A 167 -3.53 38.67 -27.34
N ILE A 168 -4.30 38.17 -26.38
CA ILE A 168 -4.03 38.33 -24.96
C ILE A 168 -2.73 37.56 -24.63
N ALA A 169 -1.81 38.22 -23.93
CA ALA A 169 -0.56 37.61 -23.47
C ALA A 169 -0.86 36.33 -22.68
N LYS A 170 -0.24 35.22 -23.09
CA LYS A 170 -0.45 33.90 -22.47
C LYS A 170 0.24 33.89 -21.11
N ASN A 171 -0.49 34.20 -20.03
CA ASN A 171 0.02 34.03 -18.68
C ASN A 171 0.33 32.54 -18.41
N ASN A 172 1.60 32.25 -18.16
CA ASN A 172 2.15 30.90 -17.93
C ASN A 172 1.91 30.37 -16.50
N GLU A 173 1.04 30.99 -15.71
CA GLU A 173 0.85 30.64 -14.29
C GLU A 173 0.26 29.25 -14.07
N LYS A 174 -0.44 28.68 -15.06
CA LYS A 174 -1.04 27.34 -14.96
C LYS A 174 -0.45 26.42 -16.04
N PRO A 175 0.15 25.28 -15.69
CA PRO A 175 0.73 24.37 -16.67
C PRO A 175 -0.38 23.78 -17.54
N ARG A 176 -0.42 24.18 -18.81
CA ARG A 176 -1.34 23.62 -19.80
C ARG A 176 -1.00 22.15 -20.07
N PRO A 177 -2.00 21.31 -20.37
CA PRO A 177 -1.75 19.94 -20.79
C PRO A 177 -0.85 19.96 -22.04
N GLY A 178 0.35 19.37 -21.94
CA GLY A 178 1.39 19.39 -22.99
C GLY A 178 2.68 20.13 -22.61
N GLN A 179 2.63 21.07 -21.65
CA GLN A 179 3.82 21.80 -21.16
C GLN A 179 4.42 21.22 -19.86
N LYS A 180 3.96 20.04 -19.42
CA LYS A 180 4.54 19.39 -18.25
C LYS A 180 5.94 18.89 -18.57
N GLN A 181 6.90 19.21 -17.70
CA GLN A 181 8.23 18.61 -17.72
C GLN A 181 8.08 17.11 -17.42
N LEU A 182 8.15 16.27 -18.46
CA LEU A 182 8.05 14.82 -18.33
C LEU A 182 9.32 14.27 -17.66
N LEU A 183 9.18 13.17 -16.90
CA LEU A 183 10.29 12.50 -16.22
C LEU A 183 11.45 12.15 -17.19
N LEU A 184 11.14 11.82 -18.44
CA LEU A 184 12.16 11.51 -19.44
C LEU A 184 12.99 12.74 -19.81
N LYS A 185 12.38 13.94 -19.89
CA LYS A 185 13.11 15.19 -20.14
C LYS A 185 14.08 15.52 -19.00
N SER A 186 13.70 15.26 -17.75
CA SER A 186 14.60 15.51 -16.61
C SER A 186 15.75 14.52 -16.52
N ILE A 187 15.58 13.28 -17.00
CA ILE A 187 16.66 12.30 -17.10
C ILE A 187 17.63 12.68 -18.21
N ILE A 188 17.12 13.01 -19.40
CA ILE A 188 17.94 13.37 -20.57
C ILE A 188 18.72 14.68 -20.33
N ASN A 189 18.08 15.70 -19.74
CA ASN A 189 18.76 16.97 -19.43
C ASN A 189 19.81 16.83 -18.31
N LYS A 190 19.66 15.83 -17.43
CA LYS A 190 20.62 15.52 -16.36
C LYS A 190 21.82 14.73 -16.84
N THR A 191 21.67 13.96 -17.93
CA THR A 191 22.78 13.26 -18.60
C THR A 191 23.50 14.12 -19.63
N GLY A 192 22.90 15.22 -20.09
CA GLY A 192 23.45 16.11 -21.13
C GLY A 192 24.07 17.42 -20.64
N SER A 193 24.15 17.67 -19.33
CA SER A 193 24.74 18.89 -18.77
C SER A 193 25.99 18.58 -17.95
N GLU A 194 27.06 18.19 -18.64
CA GLU A 194 28.42 18.20 -18.09
C GLU A 194 29.07 19.57 -18.34
N THR A 195 28.66 20.58 -17.58
CA THR A 195 29.51 21.76 -17.35
C THR A 195 29.27 22.30 -15.94
N ASN A 196 30.26 22.02 -15.08
CA ASN A 196 30.73 22.77 -13.93
C ASN A 196 29.70 23.41 -12.97
N VAL A 197 29.65 22.89 -11.73
CA VAL A 197 29.95 23.60 -10.46
C VAL A 197 29.53 22.70 -9.27
N GLU A 198 30.56 22.25 -8.54
CA GLU A 198 30.65 21.97 -7.09
C GLU A 198 29.76 20.90 -6.39
N LYS A 199 30.47 19.83 -5.98
CA LYS A 199 30.36 18.96 -4.78
C LYS A 199 29.03 18.23 -4.48
N PRO A 200 28.98 16.88 -4.65
CA PRO A 200 27.86 16.08 -4.14
C PRO A 200 28.12 15.62 -2.70
N VAL A 201 27.36 16.16 -1.76
CA VAL A 201 27.10 15.48 -0.48
C VAL A 201 26.23 14.24 -0.78
N GLY A 202 26.75 13.06 -0.45
CA GLY A 202 25.97 11.85 -0.14
C GLY A 202 24.97 11.35 -1.19
N LYS A 203 25.44 10.66 -2.23
CA LYS A 203 24.60 9.86 -3.14
C LYS A 203 24.16 8.55 -2.47
N SER A 204 23.22 8.63 -1.53
CA SER A 204 22.42 7.45 -1.10
C SER A 204 20.96 7.78 -0.72
N ASP A 205 20.56 9.05 -0.68
CA ASP A 205 19.25 9.43 -0.12
C ASP A 205 18.20 9.90 -1.13
N ILE A 206 18.49 9.89 -2.43
CA ILE A 206 17.57 10.44 -3.44
C ILE A 206 16.48 9.42 -3.83
N PHE A 207 16.72 8.12 -3.67
CA PHE A 207 15.72 7.07 -3.98
C PHE A 207 14.70 6.80 -2.85
N ARG A 208 14.76 7.51 -1.72
CA ARG A 208 13.80 7.36 -0.61
C ARG A 208 12.82 8.52 -0.45
N LYS A 209 12.82 9.51 -1.34
CA LYS A 209 11.90 10.67 -1.30
C LYS A 209 10.61 10.47 -2.11
N GLY A 210 10.06 9.25 -2.10
CA GLY A 210 8.77 8.92 -2.72
C GLY A 210 7.63 8.63 -1.71
N VAL A 211 7.96 8.47 -0.43
CA VAL A 211 6.95 8.35 0.64
C VAL A 211 7.45 9.18 1.80
N ASN A 212 6.94 10.40 1.93
CA ASN A 212 7.09 11.18 3.15
C ASN A 212 6.41 10.40 4.29
N HIS A 213 7.14 9.49 4.93
CA HIS A 213 6.79 8.97 6.24
C HIS A 213 7.03 10.12 7.24
N LYS A 214 6.21 11.17 7.18
CA LYS A 214 6.09 12.11 8.29
C LYS A 214 5.73 11.25 9.48
N VAL A 215 6.52 11.29 10.54
CA VAL A 215 6.14 10.68 11.82
C VAL A 215 4.85 11.39 12.23
N ILE A 216 3.72 10.71 12.08
CA ILE A 216 2.41 11.30 12.36
C ILE A 216 2.28 11.34 13.88
N ASP A 217 2.29 12.53 14.45
CA ASP A 217 2.05 12.72 15.89
C ASP A 217 0.64 12.29 16.26
N LYS A 218 0.53 11.15 16.93
CA LYS A 218 -0.74 10.58 17.39
C LYS A 218 -1.25 11.23 18.68
N LYS A 219 -0.46 12.11 19.29
CA LYS A 219 -0.76 12.78 20.57
C LYS A 219 -1.54 14.10 20.41
N GLY A 220 -1.76 14.57 19.18
CA GLY A 220 -2.46 15.83 18.88
C GLY A 220 -3.97 15.74 18.73
N LYS A 221 -4.62 16.85 18.35
CA LYS A 221 -6.07 16.86 18.09
C LYS A 221 -6.38 16.00 16.87
N ARG A 222 -7.51 15.30 16.89
CA ARG A 222 -7.92 14.41 15.78
C ARG A 222 -8.05 15.13 14.45
N LYS A 223 -8.39 16.42 14.46
CA LYS A 223 -8.51 17.27 13.27
C LYS A 223 -7.18 17.59 12.59
N ASP A 224 -6.05 17.13 13.14
CA ASP A 224 -4.72 17.33 12.56
C ASP A 224 -4.19 16.04 11.90
N LEU A 225 -4.83 14.88 12.16
CA LEU A 225 -4.47 13.59 11.56
C LEU A 225 -4.89 13.50 10.08
N PRO A 226 -4.26 12.66 9.25
CA PRO A 226 -4.79 12.35 7.93
C PRO A 226 -6.22 11.78 8.01
N ASN A 227 -7.09 12.17 7.08
CA ASN A 227 -8.51 11.79 7.07
C ASN A 227 -8.70 10.26 7.14
N ALA A 228 -7.86 9.49 6.46
CA ALA A 228 -7.89 8.02 6.53
C ALA A 228 -7.67 7.50 7.97
N LEU A 229 -6.73 8.09 8.72
CA LEU A 229 -6.44 7.71 10.10
C LEU A 229 -7.58 8.13 11.05
N ARG A 230 -8.18 9.31 10.83
CA ARG A 230 -9.35 9.77 11.61
C ARG A 230 -10.49 8.76 11.53
N ARG A 231 -10.86 8.36 10.30
CA ARG A 231 -11.92 7.38 10.07
C ARG A 231 -11.64 6.02 10.72
N GLN A 232 -10.37 5.61 10.77
CA GLN A 232 -9.98 4.37 11.44
C GLN A 232 -10.13 4.46 12.96
N LEU A 233 -9.70 5.57 13.58
CA LEU A 233 -9.84 5.81 15.01
C LEU A 233 -11.30 5.94 15.44
N ASP A 234 -12.12 6.67 14.67
CA ASP A 234 -13.55 6.82 14.96
C ASP A 234 -14.29 5.48 14.89
N LYS A 235 -13.85 4.60 13.99
CA LYS A 235 -14.38 3.24 13.91
C LYS A 235 -14.02 2.41 15.15
N GLN A 236 -12.75 2.45 15.58
CA GLN A 236 -12.31 1.74 16.79
C GLN A 236 -13.04 2.25 18.04
N GLN A 237 -13.24 3.57 18.15
CA GLN A 237 -14.00 4.14 19.27
C GLN A 237 -15.46 3.67 19.27
N LYS A 238 -16.12 3.63 18.11
CA LYS A 238 -17.49 3.09 18.00
C LYS A 238 -17.55 1.62 18.45
N GLU A 239 -16.64 0.79 17.98
CA GLU A 239 -16.56 -0.62 18.37
C GLU A 239 -16.39 -0.79 19.89
N ILE A 240 -15.52 0.01 20.53
CA ILE A 240 -15.32 -0.03 21.98
C ILE A 240 -16.57 0.43 22.74
N ILE A 241 -17.21 1.51 22.29
CA ILE A 241 -18.45 2.01 22.92
C ILE A 241 -19.56 0.95 22.85
N ASP A 242 -19.70 0.28 21.70
CA ASP A 242 -20.72 -0.75 21.51
C ASP A 242 -20.46 -1.96 22.42
N VAL A 243 -19.20 -2.39 22.55
CA VAL A 243 -18.78 -3.45 23.49
C VAL A 243 -19.03 -3.02 24.94
N TYR A 244 -18.70 -1.78 25.31
CA TYR A 244 -18.95 -1.30 26.67
C TYR A 244 -20.46 -1.24 26.99
N LYS A 245 -21.28 -0.79 26.03
CA LYS A 245 -22.74 -0.79 26.16
C LYS A 245 -23.29 -2.20 26.33
N SER A 246 -22.81 -3.17 25.57
CA SER A 246 -23.26 -4.57 25.70
C SER A 246 -22.85 -5.17 27.05
N ILE A 247 -21.62 -4.96 27.50
CA ILE A 247 -21.15 -5.39 28.83
C ILE A 247 -21.99 -4.74 29.94
N LYS A 248 -22.29 -3.44 29.82
CA LYS A 248 -23.09 -2.71 30.81
C LYS A 248 -24.55 -3.20 30.83
N ALA A 249 -25.13 -3.51 29.68
CA ALA A 249 -26.45 -4.11 29.58
C ALA A 249 -26.48 -5.51 30.21
N GLN A 250 -25.47 -6.35 29.93
CA GLN A 250 -25.33 -7.68 30.55
C GLN A 250 -25.17 -7.59 32.07
N LYS A 251 -24.41 -6.61 32.57
CA LYS A 251 -24.28 -6.37 34.02
C LYS A 251 -25.60 -5.97 34.68
N ARG A 252 -26.43 -5.18 34.01
CA ARG A 252 -27.78 -4.81 34.51
C ARG A 252 -28.77 -5.97 34.53
N ILE A 253 -28.61 -6.96 33.65
CA ILE A 253 -29.47 -8.15 33.61
C ILE A 253 -29.04 -9.18 34.66
N LYS A 254 -27.76 -9.20 35.02
CA LYS A 254 -27.19 -10.10 36.04
C LYS A 254 -27.29 -9.56 37.48
N SER A 255 -27.58 -8.27 37.65
CA SER A 255 -27.94 -7.66 38.94
C SER A 255 -29.44 -7.71 39.15
#